data_AF-A0A535S1Q5-F1
#
_entry.id   AF-A0A535S1Q5-F1
#
_cell.length_a   1.000
_cell.length_b   1.000
_cell.length_c   1.000
_cell.angle_alpha   90.00
_cell.angle_beta   90.00
_cell.angle_gamma   90.00
#
_symmetry.space_group_name_H-M   'P 1'
#
loop_
_entity.id
_entity.type
_entity.pdbx_description
1 polymer ?
#
loop_
_entity_poly.entity_id
_entity_poly.type
_entity_poly.pdbx_seq_one_letter_code
_entity_poly.pdbx_strand_id
1 'polypeptide(L)'
;MQPIDSDSPEQAVPEVVVEQDKQANAQARGLLRTFSALRHRNYRLFFFGQMISQIGTWMQTTAQAWLVLELTHSAWLLGLMGVLQYLPVMVFSLVGGVLADGVPKRTLLLVTQSIALVQATIMWLLVVTGTVQIWHIMLLTALLGVSNALDSPTRQSFVGEMVGREDLPNAIALNSSLVNMARVLGPGLGGVIIAWRALSVRSVHMPSRNPVAS
;
A
#
# COMPACT_ATOMS: atom_id res chain seq x y z
N MET A 1 -75.87 -23.28 16.80
CA MET A 1 -75.03 -22.10 16.47
C MET A 1 -73.82 -22.15 17.40
N GLN A 2 -72.67 -22.64 16.94
CA GLN A 2 -71.40 -22.50 17.70
C GLN A 2 -70.78 -21.14 17.33
N PRO A 3 -70.14 -20.42 18.27
CA PRO A 3 -69.46 -19.18 17.96
C PRO A 3 -68.19 -19.49 17.17
N ILE A 4 -67.98 -18.76 16.07
CA ILE A 4 -66.73 -18.79 15.31
C ILE A 4 -65.68 -18.10 16.17
N ASP A 5 -64.78 -18.89 16.75
CA ASP A 5 -63.62 -18.40 17.48
C ASP A 5 -62.69 -17.69 16.47
N SER A 6 -62.54 -16.38 16.62
CA SER A 6 -61.78 -15.50 15.72
C SER A 6 -60.30 -15.45 16.08
N ASP A 7 -59.75 -16.53 16.61
CA ASP A 7 -58.33 -16.61 17.00
C ASP A 7 -57.50 -17.10 15.80
N SER A 8 -57.40 -16.25 14.78
CA SER A 8 -56.34 -16.41 13.79
C SER A 8 -55.04 -16.04 14.50
N PRO A 9 -54.05 -16.96 14.61
CA PRO A 9 -52.82 -16.66 15.31
C PRO A 9 -52.14 -15.50 14.58
N GLU A 10 -52.16 -14.33 15.21
CA GLU A 10 -51.29 -13.21 14.89
C GLU A 10 -49.88 -13.80 14.90
N GLN A 11 -49.35 -14.03 13.68
CA GLN A 11 -48.06 -14.67 13.47
C GLN A 11 -47.00 -13.76 14.08
N ALA A 12 -46.71 -13.99 15.36
CA ALA A 12 -45.62 -13.37 16.07
C ALA A 12 -44.36 -13.71 15.30
N VAL A 13 -43.82 -12.71 14.60
CA VAL A 13 -42.56 -12.83 13.88
C VAL A 13 -41.55 -13.40 14.88
N PRO A 14 -40.94 -14.57 14.62
CA PRO A 14 -40.08 -15.23 15.59
C PRO A 14 -39.00 -14.26 16.05
N GLU A 15 -38.80 -14.13 17.36
CA GLU A 15 -37.81 -13.24 18.00
C GLU A 15 -36.41 -13.38 17.39
N VAL A 16 -36.08 -14.59 16.92
CA VAL A 16 -34.86 -14.94 16.18
C VAL A 16 -34.67 -14.11 14.91
N VAL A 17 -35.74 -13.82 14.16
CA VAL A 17 -35.69 -13.01 12.93
C VAL A 17 -35.42 -11.55 13.27
N VAL A 18 -36.05 -11.04 14.33
CA VAL A 18 -35.84 -9.65 14.81
C VAL A 18 -34.41 -9.46 15.32
N GLU A 19 -33.82 -10.48 15.95
CA GLU A 19 -32.46 -10.44 16.47
C GLU A 19 -31.39 -10.59 15.37
N GLN A 20 -31.65 -11.44 14.35
CA GLN A 20 -30.82 -11.51 13.14
C GLN A 20 -30.81 -10.18 12.38
N ASP A 21 -31.97 -9.53 12.19
CA ASP A 21 -32.05 -8.23 11.51
C ASP A 21 -31.33 -7.12 12.29
N LYS A 22 -31.37 -7.16 13.63
CA LYS A 22 -30.62 -6.23 14.50
C LYS A 22 -29.11 -6.46 14.40
N GLN A 23 -28.66 -7.71 14.40
CA GLN A 23 -27.24 -8.05 14.26
C GLN A 23 -26.70 -7.70 12.87
N ALA A 24 -27.45 -8.00 11.79
CA ALA A 24 -27.11 -7.63 10.43
C ALA A 24 -27.06 -6.11 10.26
N ASN A 25 -28.01 -5.36 10.82
CA ASN A 25 -27.97 -3.89 10.82
C ASN A 25 -26.84 -3.33 11.68
N ALA A 26 -26.52 -3.92 12.82
CA ALA A 26 -25.40 -3.49 13.65
C ALA A 26 -24.05 -3.74 12.96
N GLN A 27 -23.90 -4.88 12.27
CA GLN A 27 -22.73 -5.17 11.43
C GLN A 27 -22.65 -4.25 10.22
N ALA A 28 -23.76 -4.00 9.51
CA ALA A 28 -23.81 -3.05 8.40
C ALA A 28 -23.47 -1.63 8.86
N ARG A 29 -24.01 -1.18 10.00
CA ARG A 29 -23.66 0.12 10.62
C ARG A 29 -22.21 0.16 11.10
N GLY A 30 -21.68 -0.96 11.58
CA GLY A 30 -20.27 -1.15 11.90
C GLY A 30 -19.37 -0.99 10.68
N LEU A 31 -19.69 -1.66 9.57
CA LEU A 31 -19.00 -1.55 8.29
C LEU A 31 -19.11 -0.15 7.68
N LEU A 32 -20.28 0.49 7.78
CA LEU A 32 -20.49 1.88 7.36
C LEU A 32 -19.66 2.86 8.21
N ARG A 33 -19.38 2.52 9.48
CA ARG A 33 -18.41 3.23 10.32
C ARG A 33 -16.96 2.85 9.99
N THR A 34 -16.67 1.62 9.56
CA THR A 34 -15.34 1.18 9.11
C THR A 34 -14.87 1.90 7.86
N PHE A 35 -15.77 2.45 7.05
CA PHE A 35 -15.44 3.26 5.88
C PHE A 35 -15.92 4.72 6.00
N SER A 36 -16.19 5.20 7.21
CA SER A 36 -16.72 6.57 7.41
C SER A 36 -15.78 7.63 6.86
N ALA A 37 -14.47 7.44 7.01
CA ALA A 37 -13.45 8.34 6.47
C ALA A 37 -13.50 8.46 4.93
N LEU A 38 -13.91 7.41 4.21
CA LEU A 38 -14.03 7.42 2.74
C LEU A 38 -15.23 8.24 2.23
N ARG A 39 -16.12 8.70 3.12
CA ARG A 39 -17.19 9.64 2.75
C ARG A 39 -16.62 11.01 2.39
N HIS A 40 -15.47 11.38 2.96
CA HIS A 40 -14.77 12.62 2.64
C HIS A 40 -14.11 12.52 1.26
N ARG A 41 -14.61 13.28 0.27
CA ARG A 41 -14.14 13.22 -1.12
C ARG A 41 -12.62 13.40 -1.25
N ASN A 42 -12.05 14.34 -0.50
CA ASN A 42 -10.61 14.63 -0.51
C ASN A 42 -9.81 13.46 0.06
N TYR A 43 -10.25 12.89 1.19
CA TYR A 43 -9.61 11.70 1.77
C TYR A 43 -9.72 10.50 0.83
N ARG A 44 -10.86 10.27 0.18
CA ARG A 44 -11.02 9.16 -0.78
C ARG A 44 -10.05 9.25 -1.95
N LEU A 45 -9.91 10.42 -2.56
CA LEU A 45 -8.95 10.65 -3.64
C LEU A 45 -7.51 10.44 -3.16
N PHE A 46 -7.19 10.96 -1.99
CA PHE A 46 -5.89 10.77 -1.35
C PHE A 46 -5.61 9.28 -1.07
N PHE A 47 -6.56 8.57 -0.49
CA PHE A 47 -6.44 7.16 -0.10
C PHE A 47 -6.12 6.25 -1.28
N PHE A 48 -6.86 6.38 -2.39
CA PHE A 48 -6.61 5.55 -3.59
C PHE A 48 -5.27 5.89 -4.26
N GLY A 49 -4.90 7.17 -4.33
CA GLY A 49 -3.58 7.57 -4.82
C GLY A 49 -2.47 6.98 -3.95
N GLN A 50 -2.62 7.12 -2.63
CA GLN A 50 -1.66 6.60 -1.65
C GLN A 50 -1.53 5.08 -1.72
N MET A 51 -2.63 4.36 -2.00
CA MET A 51 -2.62 2.91 -2.12
C MET A 51 -1.69 2.46 -3.26
N ILE A 52 -1.80 3.09 -4.43
CA ILE A 52 -0.97 2.80 -5.59
C ILE A 52 0.50 3.12 -5.29
N SER A 53 0.77 4.32 -4.73
CA SER A 53 2.13 4.73 -4.38
C SER A 53 2.78 3.76 -3.39
N GLN A 54 2.07 3.38 -2.33
CA GLN A 54 2.61 2.46 -1.32
C GLN A 54 2.91 1.08 -1.90
N ILE A 55 2.02 0.53 -2.73
CA ILE A 55 2.28 -0.75 -3.41
C ILE A 55 3.55 -0.66 -4.26
N GLY A 56 3.68 0.41 -5.06
CA GLY A 56 4.85 0.66 -5.89
C GLY A 56 6.15 0.77 -5.07
N THR A 57 6.13 1.53 -3.98
CA THR A 57 7.29 1.68 -3.08
C THR A 57 7.71 0.36 -2.46
N TRP A 58 6.77 -0.47 -1.99
CA TRP A 58 7.08 -1.78 -1.43
C TRP A 58 7.62 -2.74 -2.48
N MET A 59 7.04 -2.75 -3.68
CA MET A 59 7.56 -3.52 -4.82
C MET A 59 8.99 -3.09 -5.17
N GLN A 60 9.25 -1.78 -5.27
CA GLN A 60 10.58 -1.25 -5.55
C GLN A 60 11.59 -1.61 -4.46
N THR A 61 11.22 -1.47 -3.19
CA THR A 61 12.07 -1.80 -2.04
C THR A 61 12.48 -3.28 -2.09
N THR A 62 11.55 -4.17 -2.39
CA THR A 62 11.83 -5.61 -2.54
C THR A 62 12.74 -5.89 -3.72
N ALA A 63 12.51 -5.24 -4.87
CA ALA A 63 13.37 -5.38 -6.03
C ALA A 63 14.81 -4.89 -5.74
N GLN A 64 14.97 -3.78 -5.02
CA GLN A 64 16.27 -3.28 -4.58
C GLN A 64 16.96 -4.25 -3.64
N ALA A 65 16.25 -4.81 -2.65
CA ALA A 65 16.79 -5.82 -1.75
C ALA A 65 17.32 -7.05 -2.52
N TRP A 66 16.55 -7.52 -3.50
CA TRP A 66 16.95 -8.63 -4.35
C TRP A 66 18.19 -8.29 -5.19
N LEU A 67 18.21 -7.10 -5.81
CA LEU A 67 19.33 -6.66 -6.64
C LEU A 67 20.63 -6.46 -5.84
N VAL A 68 20.56 -6.00 -4.59
CA VAL A 68 21.74 -5.94 -3.70
C VAL A 68 22.31 -7.33 -3.48
N LEU A 69 21.46 -8.33 -3.21
CA LEU A 69 21.91 -9.70 -3.01
C LEU A 69 22.44 -10.34 -4.29
N GLU A 70 21.83 -10.05 -5.44
CA GLU A 70 22.27 -10.55 -6.74
C GLU A 70 23.65 -9.97 -7.12
N LEU A 71 23.88 -8.68 -6.91
CA LEU A 71 25.14 -8.02 -7.28
C LEU A 71 26.29 -8.29 -6.32
N THR A 72 26.01 -8.57 -5.04
CA THR A 72 27.05 -8.58 -4.00
C THR A 72 27.14 -9.89 -3.22
N HIS A 73 26.09 -10.72 -3.26
CA HIS A 73 25.94 -11.91 -2.41
C HIS A 73 26.19 -11.67 -0.91
N SER A 74 26.01 -10.42 -0.44
CA SER A 74 26.40 -9.99 0.90
C SER A 74 25.20 -9.53 1.72
N ALA A 75 24.90 -10.27 2.79
CA ALA A 75 23.88 -9.89 3.76
C ALA A 75 24.22 -8.59 4.51
N TRP A 76 25.52 -8.26 4.62
CA TRP A 76 25.98 -7.02 5.24
C TRP A 76 25.51 -5.78 4.45
N LEU A 77 25.70 -5.79 3.13
CA LEU A 77 25.28 -4.67 2.27
C LEU A 77 23.76 -4.55 2.23
N LEU A 78 23.02 -5.66 2.28
CA LEU A 78 21.57 -5.62 2.44
C LEU A 78 21.16 -4.96 3.77
N GLY A 79 21.85 -5.27 4.87
CA GLY A 79 21.65 -4.61 6.16
C GLY A 79 21.94 -3.11 6.09
N LEU A 80 23.04 -2.72 5.45
CA LEU A 80 23.40 -1.31 5.25
C LEU A 80 22.34 -0.56 4.43
N MET A 81 21.80 -1.18 3.37
CA MET A 81 20.69 -0.61 2.59
C MET A 81 19.48 -0.34 3.50
N GLY A 82 19.12 -1.29 4.36
CA GLY A 82 18.05 -1.11 5.34
C GLY A 82 18.32 0.04 6.31
N VAL A 83 19.56 0.16 6.80
CA VAL A 83 19.96 1.31 7.65
C VAL A 83 19.78 2.61 6.89
N LEU A 84 20.28 2.73 5.65
CA LEU A 84 20.13 3.96 4.86
C LEU A 84 18.66 4.32 4.59
N GLN A 85 17.77 3.33 4.51
CA GLN A 85 16.34 3.56 4.32
C GLN A 85 15.66 4.16 5.55
N TYR A 86 16.00 3.69 6.76
CA TYR A 86 15.28 4.06 7.99
C TYR A 86 16.04 5.04 8.89
N LEU A 87 17.36 5.11 8.79
CA LEU A 87 18.19 6.01 9.58
C LEU A 87 17.79 7.49 9.40
N PRO A 88 17.56 8.02 8.18
CA PRO A 88 17.14 9.40 8.03
C PRO A 88 15.80 9.68 8.72
N VAL A 89 14.86 8.73 8.67
CA VAL A 89 13.57 8.86 9.36
C VAL A 89 13.76 8.99 10.86
N MET A 90 14.66 8.20 11.45
CA MET A 90 14.98 8.31 12.88
C MET A 90 15.63 9.65 13.22
N VAL A 91 16.68 10.02 12.49
CA VAL A 91 17.47 11.25 12.74
C VAL A 91 16.62 12.50 12.56
N PHE A 92 15.81 12.55 11.51
CA PHE A 92 14.97 13.70 11.18
C PHE A 92 13.55 13.62 11.75
N SER A 93 13.21 12.60 12.55
CA SER A 93 11.88 12.50 13.19
C SER A 93 11.50 13.73 14.01
N LEU A 94 12.47 14.32 14.72
CA LEU A 94 12.31 15.57 15.49
C LEU A 94 12.18 16.82 14.61
N VAL A 95 12.94 16.88 13.51
CA VAL A 95 12.96 18.04 12.59
C VAL A 95 11.72 18.04 11.68
N GLY A 96 11.24 16.85 11.30
CA GLY A 96 10.06 16.67 10.46
C GLY A 96 8.80 17.27 11.07
N GLY A 97 8.69 17.31 12.40
CA GLY A 97 7.59 18.00 13.10
C GLY A 97 7.60 19.51 12.85
N VAL A 98 8.77 20.16 12.96
CA VAL A 98 8.92 21.61 12.76
C VAL A 98 8.64 22.02 11.31
N LEU A 99 9.08 21.21 10.34
CA LEU A 99 8.81 21.47 8.92
C LEU A 99 7.34 21.23 8.54
N ALA A 100 6.66 20.29 9.21
CA ALA A 100 5.24 20.01 8.98
C ALA A 100 4.30 21.14 9.43
N ASP A 101 4.78 22.03 10.31
CA ASP A 101 4.00 23.15 10.86
C ASP A 101 4.10 24.43 10.00
N GLY A 102 5.18 24.60 9.22
CA GLY A 102 5.46 25.83 8.47
C GLY A 102 5.06 25.81 6.98
N VAL A 103 4.91 24.63 6.38
CA VAL A 103 4.70 24.47 4.92
C VAL A 103 3.30 23.88 4.64
N PRO A 104 2.60 24.30 3.57
CA PRO A 104 1.37 23.65 3.16
C PRO A 104 1.57 22.15 2.92
N LYS A 105 0.93 21.33 3.76
CA LYS A 105 1.10 19.86 3.80
C LYS A 105 0.87 19.20 2.44
N ARG A 106 -0.15 19.66 1.70
CA ARG A 106 -0.43 19.19 0.34
C ARG A 106 0.77 19.40 -0.60
N THR A 107 1.40 20.56 -0.56
CA THR A 107 2.56 20.87 -1.41
C THR A 107 3.74 19.98 -1.04
N LEU A 108 4.02 19.84 0.26
CA LEU A 108 5.11 19.01 0.73
C LEU A 108 4.93 17.54 0.32
N LEU A 109 3.71 16.99 0.45
CA LEU A 109 3.37 15.63 0.00
C LEU A 109 3.51 15.47 -1.52
N LEU A 110 3.13 16.46 -2.32
CA LEU A 110 3.32 16.39 -3.77
C LEU A 110 4.82 16.39 -4.14
N VAL A 111 5.64 17.14 -3.42
CA VAL A 111 7.09 17.17 -3.63
C VAL A 111 7.71 15.82 -3.27
N THR A 112 7.42 15.26 -2.09
CA THR A 112 7.96 13.96 -1.66
C THR A 112 7.53 12.84 -2.61
N GLN A 113 6.27 12.83 -3.05
CA GLN A 113 5.76 11.85 -4.01
C GLN A 113 6.39 12.01 -5.40
N SER A 114 6.69 13.25 -5.82
CA SER A 114 7.41 13.49 -7.07
C SER A 114 8.86 12.99 -6.98
N ILE A 115 9.53 13.21 -5.85
CA ILE A 115 10.88 12.67 -5.59
C ILE A 115 10.84 11.13 -5.62
N ALA A 116 9.84 10.51 -5.01
CA ALA A 116 9.62 9.05 -5.04
C ALA A 116 9.41 8.51 -6.46
N LEU A 117 8.66 9.24 -7.30
CA LEU A 117 8.45 8.84 -8.70
C LEU A 117 9.74 8.98 -9.53
N VAL A 118 10.47 10.07 -9.36
CA VAL A 118 11.72 10.34 -10.09
C VAL A 118 12.78 9.29 -9.75
N GLN A 119 12.98 8.98 -8.47
CA GLN A 119 13.93 7.93 -8.07
C GLN A 119 13.54 6.55 -8.61
N ALA A 120 12.24 6.21 -8.63
CA ALA A 120 11.76 4.94 -9.16
C ALA A 120 12.04 4.84 -10.65
N THR A 121 11.85 5.96 -11.37
CA THR A 121 12.16 6.08 -12.80
C THR A 121 13.66 5.93 -13.06
N ILE A 122 14.52 6.59 -12.27
CA ILE A 122 15.98 6.47 -12.37
C ILE A 122 16.39 5.02 -12.12
N MET A 123 15.86 4.39 -11.07
CA MET A 123 16.16 2.98 -10.75
C MET A 123 15.76 2.06 -11.90
N TRP A 124 14.54 2.23 -12.44
CA TRP A 124 14.06 1.46 -13.58
C TRP A 124 14.97 1.63 -14.82
N LEU A 125 15.35 2.87 -15.15
CA LEU A 125 16.27 3.15 -16.26
C LEU A 125 17.61 2.44 -16.07
N LEU A 126 18.24 2.56 -14.91
CA LEU A 126 19.52 1.92 -14.60
C LEU A 126 19.47 0.39 -14.74
N VAL A 127 18.35 -0.22 -14.35
CA VAL A 127 18.14 -1.66 -14.46
C VAL A 127 17.95 -2.05 -15.93
N VAL A 128 17.11 -1.33 -16.69
CA VAL A 128 16.83 -1.64 -18.10
C VAL A 128 18.04 -1.41 -19.00
N THR A 129 18.91 -0.44 -18.68
CA THR A 129 20.18 -0.20 -19.40
C THR A 129 21.29 -1.15 -18.98
N GLY A 130 21.11 -1.93 -17.91
CA GLY A 130 22.14 -2.83 -17.37
C GLY A 130 23.33 -2.12 -16.73
N THR A 131 23.21 -0.82 -16.43
CA THR A 131 24.29 0.01 -15.84
C THR A 131 24.17 0.14 -14.33
N VAL A 132 23.25 -0.60 -13.70
CA VAL A 132 23.01 -0.54 -12.27
C VAL A 132 24.23 -1.04 -11.48
N GLN A 133 24.56 -0.32 -10.42
CA GLN A 133 25.68 -0.64 -9.52
C GLN A 133 25.24 -0.42 -8.08
N ILE A 134 25.94 -1.05 -7.15
CA ILE A 134 25.58 -1.02 -5.73
C ILE A 134 25.47 0.40 -5.16
N TRP A 135 26.36 1.31 -5.54
CA TRP A 135 26.35 2.68 -5.02
C TRP A 135 25.12 3.48 -5.50
N HIS A 136 24.61 3.20 -6.71
CA HIS A 136 23.35 3.79 -7.19
C HIS A 136 22.19 3.39 -6.28
N ILE A 137 22.13 2.10 -5.91
CA ILE A 137 21.07 1.58 -5.03
C ILE A 137 21.15 2.24 -3.66
N MET A 138 22.36 2.34 -3.09
CA MET A 138 22.58 2.95 -1.78
C MET A 138 22.19 4.43 -1.76
N LEU A 139 22.58 5.19 -2.79
CA LEU A 139 22.25 6.61 -2.93
C LEU A 139 20.73 6.81 -3.05
N LEU A 140 20.07 6.07 -3.93
CA LEU A 140 18.62 6.18 -4.14
C LEU A 140 17.84 5.76 -2.90
N THR A 141 18.29 4.72 -2.20
CA THR A 141 17.67 4.27 -0.95
C THR A 141 17.82 5.31 0.17
N ALA A 142 19.01 5.92 0.30
CA ALA A 142 19.23 6.99 1.26
C ALA A 142 18.33 8.22 0.96
N LEU A 143 18.22 8.60 -0.31
CA LEU A 143 17.35 9.69 -0.75
C LEU A 143 15.87 9.40 -0.44
N LEU A 144 15.43 8.16 -0.66
CA LEU A 144 14.09 7.72 -0.27
C LEU A 144 13.87 7.84 1.24
N GLY A 145 14.86 7.42 2.04
CA GLY A 145 14.81 7.52 3.49
C GLY A 145 14.63 8.97 3.96
N VAL A 146 15.39 9.90 3.38
CA VAL A 146 15.26 11.35 3.67
C VAL A 146 13.88 11.87 3.27
N SER A 147 13.39 11.53 2.08
CA SER A 147 12.06 11.91 1.62
C SER A 147 10.96 11.39 2.56
N ASN A 148 11.07 10.13 3.00
CA ASN A 148 10.14 9.50 3.93
C ASN A 148 10.13 10.16 5.32
N ALA A 149 11.26 10.72 5.75
CA ALA A 149 11.36 11.41 7.03
C ALA A 149 10.47 12.66 7.09
N LEU A 150 10.24 13.30 5.94
CA LEU A 150 9.33 14.44 5.80
C LEU A 150 7.90 13.99 5.49
N ASP A 151 7.77 13.00 4.61
CA ASP A 151 6.49 12.52 4.11
C ASP A 151 5.61 11.90 5.21
N SER A 152 6.19 11.06 6.06
CA SER A 152 5.44 10.32 7.09
C SER A 152 4.73 11.22 8.12
N PRO A 153 5.41 12.16 8.80
CA PRO A 153 4.73 13.07 9.74
C PRO A 153 3.75 14.02 9.03
N THR A 154 4.12 14.55 7.86
CA THR A 154 3.25 15.42 7.06
C THR A 154 1.95 14.72 6.69
N ARG A 155 2.04 13.46 6.27
CA ARG A 155 0.88 12.64 5.90
C ARG A 155 -0.04 12.40 7.09
N GLN A 156 0.51 12.09 8.27
CA GLN A 156 -0.30 11.86 9.47
C GLN A 156 -1.13 13.10 9.82
N SER A 157 -0.50 14.28 9.80
CA SER A 157 -1.20 15.54 10.05
C SER A 157 -2.21 15.89 8.95
N PHE A 158 -1.87 15.66 7.68
CA PHE A 158 -2.76 15.97 6.54
C PHE A 158 -4.02 15.08 6.53
N VAL A 159 -3.89 13.81 6.93
CA VAL A 159 -5.06 12.92 7.10
C VAL A 159 -6.01 13.48 8.15
N GLY A 160 -5.50 13.96 9.28
CA GLY A 160 -6.31 14.62 10.33
C GLY A 160 -7.09 15.82 9.84
N GLU A 161 -6.50 16.65 8.97
CA GLU A 161 -7.17 17.81 8.37
C GLU A 161 -8.29 17.43 7.39
N MET A 162 -8.16 16.29 6.68
CA MET A 162 -9.12 15.88 5.67
C MET A 162 -10.40 15.25 6.23
N VAL A 163 -10.30 14.52 7.34
CA VAL A 163 -11.43 13.73 7.89
C VAL A 163 -12.01 14.31 9.17
N GLY A 164 -11.30 15.24 9.82
CA GLY A 164 -11.69 15.78 11.13
C GLY A 164 -11.49 14.79 12.28
N ARG A 165 -11.67 15.25 13.51
CA ARG A 165 -11.36 14.46 14.72
C ARG A 165 -12.25 13.22 14.89
N GLU A 166 -13.48 13.28 14.42
CA GLU A 166 -14.48 12.21 14.58
C GLU A 166 -14.14 10.96 13.76
N ASP A 167 -13.66 11.15 12.53
CA ASP A 167 -13.32 10.06 11.61
C ASP A 167 -11.81 9.72 11.60
N LEU A 168 -10.99 10.45 12.36
CA LEU A 168 -9.53 10.24 12.41
C LEU A 168 -9.12 8.81 12.82
N PRO A 169 -9.71 8.19 13.87
CA PRO A 169 -9.37 6.81 14.23
C PRO A 169 -9.68 5.83 13.08
N ASN A 170 -10.77 6.05 12.36
CA ASN A 170 -11.15 5.24 11.22
C ASN A 170 -10.16 5.42 10.05
N ALA A 171 -9.75 6.65 9.76
CA ALA A 171 -8.77 6.95 8.72
C ALA A 171 -7.38 6.37 9.03
N ILE A 172 -6.96 6.37 10.29
CA ILE A 172 -5.70 5.74 10.73
C ILE A 172 -5.77 4.22 10.56
N ALA A 173 -6.89 3.61 10.92
CA ALA A 173 -7.11 2.17 10.74
C ALA A 173 -7.04 1.79 9.25
N LEU A 174 -7.76 2.50 8.38
CA LEU A 174 -7.74 2.29 6.93
C LEU A 174 -6.33 2.46 6.33
N ASN A 175 -5.61 3.51 6.72
CA ASN A 175 -4.23 3.70 6.26
C ASN A 175 -3.31 2.56 6.69
N SER A 176 -3.51 2.03 7.90
CA SER A 176 -2.73 0.90 8.40
C SER A 176 -3.04 -0.38 7.60
N SER A 177 -4.32 -0.64 7.30
CA SER A 177 -4.71 -1.74 6.41
C SER A 177 -4.07 -1.61 5.03
N LEU A 178 -4.10 -0.41 4.44
CA LEU A 178 -3.48 -0.10 3.14
C LEU A 178 -1.97 -0.40 3.16
N VAL A 179 -1.24 0.07 4.17
CA VAL A 179 0.21 -0.16 4.29
C VAL A 179 0.52 -1.65 4.38
N ASN A 180 -0.25 -2.40 5.17
CA ASN A 180 -0.08 -3.85 5.29
C ASN A 180 -0.41 -4.59 3.97
N MET A 181 -1.48 -4.18 3.29
CA MET A 181 -1.78 -4.70 1.95
C MET A 181 -0.65 -4.43 0.97
N ALA A 182 -0.08 -3.22 0.98
CA ALA A 182 1.03 -2.87 0.11
C ALA A 182 2.28 -3.71 0.36
N ARG A 183 2.57 -4.05 1.62
CA ARG A 183 3.68 -4.94 1.99
C ARG A 183 3.54 -6.36 1.45
N VAL A 184 2.31 -6.84 1.31
CA VAL A 184 2.02 -8.17 0.77
C VAL A 184 1.95 -8.13 -0.75
N LEU A 185 1.19 -7.19 -1.30
CA LEU A 185 0.92 -7.09 -2.74
C LEU A 185 2.12 -6.60 -3.54
N GLY A 186 2.93 -5.69 -3.00
CA GLY A 186 4.10 -5.14 -3.69
C GLY A 186 5.07 -6.23 -4.17
N PRO A 187 5.64 -7.05 -3.26
CA PRO A 187 6.48 -8.19 -3.62
C PRO A 187 5.77 -9.20 -4.54
N GLY A 188 4.51 -9.51 -4.24
CA GLY A 188 3.72 -10.49 -5.01
C GLY A 188 3.52 -10.08 -6.46
N LEU A 189 3.15 -8.82 -6.71
CA LEU A 189 2.99 -8.28 -8.05
C LEU A 189 4.32 -8.25 -8.81
N GLY A 190 5.42 -7.87 -8.15
CA GLY A 190 6.76 -7.93 -8.74
C GLY A 190 7.12 -9.34 -9.21
N GLY A 191 6.87 -10.35 -8.38
CA GLY A 191 7.07 -11.76 -8.73
C GLY A 191 6.20 -12.22 -9.92
N VAL A 192 4.92 -11.83 -9.95
CA VAL A 192 4.00 -12.17 -11.05
C VAL A 192 4.47 -11.54 -12.38
N ILE A 193 4.94 -10.30 -12.37
CA ILE A 193 5.44 -9.62 -13.58
C ILE A 193 6.66 -10.36 -14.15
N ILE A 194 7.60 -10.77 -13.28
CA ILE A 194 8.78 -11.55 -13.69
C ILE A 194 8.36 -12.91 -14.27
N ALA A 195 7.44 -13.62 -13.61
CA ALA A 195 6.94 -14.91 -14.08
C ALA A 195 6.23 -14.81 -15.44
N TRP A 196 5.40 -13.79 -15.63
CA TRP A 196 4.70 -13.55 -16.89
C TRP A 196 5.68 -13.28 -18.05
N ARG A 197 6.70 -12.46 -17.81
CA ARG A 197 7.77 -12.23 -18.80
C ARG A 197 8.50 -13.52 -19.16
N ALA A 198 8.86 -14.34 -18.17
CA ALA A 198 9.53 -15.62 -18.40
C ALA A 198 8.69 -16.58 -19.28
N LEU A 199 7.37 -16.66 -19.04
CA LEU A 199 6.47 -17.50 -19.85
C LEU A 199 6.35 -17.03 -21.30
N SER A 200 6.29 -15.71 -21.53
CA SER A 200 6.20 -15.15 -22.87
C SER A 200 7.44 -15.47 -23.73
N VAL A 201 8.64 -15.35 -23.16
CA VAL A 201 9.90 -15.67 -23.85
C VAL A 201 10.01 -17.16 -24.17
N ARG A 202 9.57 -18.04 -23.26
CA ARG A 202 9.64 -19.49 -23.45
C ARG A 202 8.75 -20.01 -24.59
N SER A 203 7.66 -19.31 -24.91
CA SER A 203 6.74 -19.68 -25.99
C SER A 203 7.30 -19.44 -27.41
N VAL A 204 8.35 -18.62 -27.55
CA VAL A 204 8.95 -18.25 -28.84
C VAL A 204 10.05 -19.23 -29.29
N HIS A 205 10.53 -20.12 -28.42
CA HIS A 205 11.73 -20.93 -28.65
C HIS A 205 11.50 -22.45 -28.63
N MET A 206 10.33 -22.96 -29.04
CA MET A 206 10.16 -24.40 -29.26
C MET A 206 10.70 -24.80 -30.64
N PRO A 207 11.85 -25.48 -30.76
CA PRO A 207 12.22 -26.13 -32.02
C PRO A 207 11.31 -27.35 -32.16
N SER A 208 10.64 -27.48 -33.30
CA SER A 208 9.92 -28.69 -33.66
C SER A 208 10.90 -29.87 -33.62
N ARG A 209 10.79 -30.73 -32.59
CA ARG A 209 11.44 -32.04 -32.61
C ARG A 209 10.86 -32.80 -33.80
N ASN A 210 11.62 -32.87 -34.89
CA ASN A 210 11.33 -33.80 -35.97
C ASN A 210 11.50 -35.22 -35.41
N PRO A 211 10.44 -36.05 -35.40
CA PRO A 211 10.63 -37.47 -35.18
C PRO A 211 11.37 -38.02 -36.41
N VAL A 212 12.60 -38.45 -36.21
CA VAL A 212 13.38 -39.18 -37.21
C VAL A 212 12.61 -40.46 -37.52
N ALA A 213 12.03 -40.52 -38.71
CA ALA A 213 11.44 -41.73 -39.27
C ALA A 213 12.26 -42.13 -40.50
N SER A 214 13.12 -43.13 -40.30
CA SER A 214 13.53 -44.22 -41.21
C SER A 214 14.97 -44.63 -40.90
#